data_AF-A0A952BRR1-F1
#
_entry.id   AF-A0A952BRR1-F1
#
_cell.length_a   1.000
_cell.length_b   1.000
_cell.length_c   1.000
_cell.angle_alpha   90.00
_cell.angle_beta   90.00
_cell.angle_gamma   90.00
#
_symmetry.space_group_name_H-M   'P 1'
#
loop_
_entity.id
_entity.type
_entity.pdbx_description
1 polymer ?
#
loop_
_entity_poly.entity_id
_entity_poly.type
_entity_poly.pdbx_seq_one_letter_code
_entity_poly.pdbx_strand_id
1 'polypeptide(L)'
;MDVKQEFMTIEDFKKKTAEILNGDYQKFFDDCETLISEIELKVENPILERMLTRSETIQSEIKQIFYKEKLILFPFLEKSFAEDGLIEFPISVSQIKEQTAQLGKKIRQFESDFRKIETGLTDEQIGQIYKKLDELCSLWDHIVKQKEELFGSFLLRKTKG
;
A
#
# COMPACT_ATOMS: atom_id res chain seq x y z
N MET A 1 -25.04 -2.23 -16.81
CA MET A 1 -23.62 -2.24 -17.20
C MET A 1 -23.14 -3.65 -16.99
N ASP A 2 -22.97 -4.41 -18.08
CA ASP A 2 -22.42 -5.76 -18.01
C ASP A 2 -20.94 -5.67 -17.63
N VAL A 3 -20.62 -6.11 -16.42
CA VAL A 3 -19.25 -6.34 -16.00
C VAL A 3 -18.79 -7.56 -16.78
N LYS A 4 -18.01 -7.36 -17.84
CA LYS A 4 -17.27 -8.46 -18.47
C LYS A 4 -16.40 -9.08 -17.37
N GLN A 5 -16.73 -10.29 -16.94
CA GLN A 5 -15.84 -11.10 -16.13
C GLN A 5 -14.55 -11.29 -16.95
N GLU A 6 -13.49 -10.56 -16.58
CA GLU A 6 -12.15 -10.91 -17.02
C GLU A 6 -11.83 -12.27 -16.42
N PHE A 7 -11.86 -13.31 -17.25
CA PHE A 7 -11.34 -14.62 -16.88
C PHE A 7 -9.81 -14.49 -16.78
N MET A 8 -9.31 -14.36 -15.54
CA MET A 8 -7.89 -14.36 -15.24
C MET A 8 -7.38 -15.81 -15.22
N THR A 9 -6.34 -16.10 -15.99
CA THR A 9 -5.68 -17.42 -15.92
C THR A 9 -4.80 -17.52 -14.68
N ILE A 10 -4.43 -18.76 -14.29
CA ILE A 10 -3.50 -18.96 -13.16
C ILE A 10 -2.10 -18.39 -13.45
N GLU A 11 -1.69 -18.36 -14.72
CA GLU A 11 -0.43 -17.74 -15.14
C GLU A 11 -0.50 -16.21 -15.00
N ASP A 12 -1.60 -15.59 -15.42
CA ASP A 12 -1.84 -14.15 -15.26
C ASP A 12 -1.91 -13.76 -13.78
N PHE A 13 -2.55 -14.59 -12.96
CA PHE A 13 -2.59 -14.43 -11.51
C PHE A 13 -1.17 -14.42 -10.93
N LYS A 14 -0.36 -15.45 -11.23
CA LYS A 14 1.02 -15.58 -10.73
C LYS A 14 1.87 -14.39 -11.14
N LYS A 15 1.74 -13.96 -12.40
CA LYS A 15 2.46 -12.80 -12.92
C LYS A 15 2.08 -11.52 -12.18
N LYS A 16 0.78 -11.23 -12.02
CA LYS A 16 0.30 -10.05 -11.29
C LYS A 16 0.75 -10.08 -9.82
N THR A 17 0.66 -11.22 -9.15
CA THR A 17 1.15 -11.38 -7.78
C THR A 17 2.65 -11.14 -7.68
N ALA A 18 3.45 -11.66 -8.62
CA ALA A 18 4.89 -11.41 -8.65
C ALA A 18 5.23 -9.93 -8.86
N GLU A 19 4.50 -9.24 -9.74
CA GLU A 19 4.65 -7.79 -9.96
C GLU A 19 4.34 -6.99 -8.69
N ILE A 20 3.28 -7.36 -7.96
CA ILE A 20 2.94 -6.72 -6.67
C ILE A 20 4.05 -6.98 -5.64
N LEU A 21 4.37 -8.25 -5.39
CA LEU A 21 5.24 -8.67 -4.29
C LEU A 21 6.71 -8.30 -4.47
N ASN A 22 7.21 -8.40 -5.70
CA ASN A 22 8.64 -8.22 -5.99
C ASN A 22 8.93 -6.93 -6.75
N GLY A 23 7.89 -6.21 -7.21
CA GLY A 23 8.02 -4.93 -7.89
C GLY A 23 7.43 -3.80 -7.06
N ASP A 24 6.10 -3.71 -7.01
CA ASP A 24 5.40 -2.55 -6.47
C ASP A 24 5.70 -2.33 -4.98
N TYR A 25 5.72 -3.39 -4.16
CA TYR A 25 6.06 -3.28 -2.75
C TYR A 25 7.52 -2.89 -2.52
N GLN A 26 8.46 -3.48 -3.24
CA GLN A 26 9.87 -3.14 -3.10
C GLN A 26 10.09 -1.66 -3.40
N LYS A 27 9.54 -1.19 -4.54
CA LYS A 27 9.62 0.21 -4.92
C LYS A 27 8.99 1.13 -3.89
N PHE A 28 7.83 0.76 -3.34
CA PHE A 28 7.20 1.53 -2.27
C PHE A 28 8.10 1.64 -1.03
N PHE A 29 8.74 0.55 -0.62
CA PHE A 29 9.64 0.57 0.54
C PHE A 29 10.85 1.48 0.30
N ASP A 30 11.46 1.39 -0.89
CA ASP A 30 12.58 2.25 -1.29
C ASP A 30 12.17 3.74 -1.31
N ASP A 31 10.97 4.04 -1.84
CA ASP A 31 10.41 5.40 -1.88
C ASP A 31 10.18 5.94 -0.44
N CYS A 32 9.70 5.10 0.49
CA CYS A 32 9.55 5.46 1.91
C CYS A 32 10.89 5.73 2.61
N GLU A 33 11.90 4.89 2.40
CA GLU A 33 13.24 5.07 3.00
C GLU A 33 13.89 6.38 2.51
N THR A 34 13.70 6.66 1.22
CA THR A 34 14.16 7.91 0.61
C THR A 34 13.45 9.11 1.23
N LEU A 35 12.13 9.07 1.41
CA LEU A 35 11.38 10.14 2.05
C LEU A 35 11.82 10.38 3.50
N ILE A 36 11.99 9.32 4.29
CA ILE A 36 12.44 9.41 5.68
C ILE A 36 13.82 10.09 5.73
N SER A 37 14.75 9.65 4.87
CA SER A 37 16.08 10.25 4.78
C SER A 37 16.04 11.74 4.42
N GLU A 38 15.17 12.14 3.48
CA GLU A 38 15.01 13.55 3.11
C GLU A 38 14.46 14.38 4.28
N ILE A 39 13.52 13.84 5.05
CA ILE A 39 12.96 14.49 6.24
C ILE A 39 14.08 14.71 7.28
N GLU A 40 14.90 13.70 7.56
CA GLU A 40 16.04 13.81 8.50
C GLU A 40 17.04 14.89 8.11
N LEU A 41 17.29 15.07 6.81
CA LEU A 41 18.26 16.02 6.30
C LEU A 41 17.76 17.47 6.27
N LYS A 42 16.45 17.69 6.13
CA LYS A 42 15.88 19.02 5.80
C LYS A 42 15.03 19.63 6.90
N VAL A 43 14.55 18.85 7.86
CA VAL A 43 13.67 19.33 8.93
C VAL A 43 14.43 19.47 10.24
N GLU A 44 14.38 20.66 10.83
CA GLU A 44 14.92 20.91 12.17
C GLU A 44 13.85 20.80 13.27
N ASN A 45 14.27 20.58 14.52
CA ASN A 45 13.40 20.47 15.69
C ASN A 45 12.49 21.71 15.85
N PRO A 46 11.21 21.57 16.28
CA PRO A 46 10.57 20.42 16.92
C PRO A 46 9.66 19.56 16.00
N ILE A 47 9.64 19.82 14.70
CA ILE A 47 8.67 19.20 13.77
C ILE A 47 9.18 17.86 13.19
N LEU A 48 10.50 17.67 13.19
CA LEU A 48 11.19 16.50 12.68
C LEU A 48 10.62 15.19 13.26
N GLU A 49 10.59 15.07 14.59
CA GLU A 49 10.19 13.83 15.29
C GLU A 49 8.79 13.37 14.88
N ARG A 50 7.86 14.32 14.72
CA ARG A 50 6.48 14.02 14.34
C ARG A 50 6.37 13.54 12.89
N MET A 51 7.14 14.13 11.98
CA MET A 51 7.15 13.75 10.56
C MET A 51 7.82 12.39 10.34
N LEU A 52 8.91 12.12 11.06
CA LEU A 52 9.58 10.82 11.06
C LEU A 52 8.65 9.73 11.60
N THR A 53 8.10 9.93 12.79
CA THR A 53 7.20 8.95 13.44
C THR A 53 6.05 8.55 12.51
N ARG A 54 5.43 9.53 11.82
CA ARG A 54 4.33 9.24 10.88
C ARG A 54 4.79 8.46 9.66
N SER A 55 5.90 8.86 9.06
CA SER A 55 6.44 8.20 7.85
C SER A 55 6.87 6.76 8.15
N GLU A 56 7.52 6.54 9.30
CA GLU A 56 7.91 5.21 9.78
C GLU A 56 6.71 4.33 10.13
N THR A 57 5.67 4.91 10.75
CA THR A 57 4.42 4.19 11.05
C THR A 57 3.79 3.67 9.77
N ILE A 58 3.63 4.51 8.74
CA ILE A 58 3.09 4.11 7.44
C ILE A 58 3.94 2.98 6.83
N GLN A 59 5.27 3.12 6.82
CA GLN A 59 6.15 2.09 6.27
C GLN A 59 6.01 0.75 7.00
N SER A 60 5.96 0.80 8.34
CA SER A 60 5.81 -0.38 9.20
C SER A 60 4.49 -1.11 8.96
N GLU A 61 3.38 -0.36 8.92
CA GLU A 61 2.06 -0.94 8.73
C GLU A 61 1.90 -1.53 7.32
N ILE A 62 2.49 -0.91 6.29
CA ILE A 62 2.53 -1.47 4.93
C ILE A 62 3.34 -2.76 4.90
N LYS A 63 4.49 -2.83 5.58
CA LYS A 63 5.27 -4.07 5.71
C LYS A 63 4.42 -5.19 6.30
N GLN A 64 3.61 -4.90 7.32
CA GLN A 64 2.70 -5.90 7.89
C GLN A 64 1.65 -6.40 6.88
N ILE A 65 1.04 -5.51 6.10
CA ILE A 65 0.11 -5.92 5.04
C ILE A 65 0.81 -6.74 3.96
N PHE A 66 1.99 -6.32 3.50
CA PHE A 66 2.80 -7.09 2.56
C PHE A 66 3.00 -8.53 3.03
N TYR A 67 3.37 -8.74 4.30
CA TYR A 67 3.57 -10.10 4.83
C TYR A 67 2.26 -10.89 4.90
N LYS A 68 1.15 -10.28 5.33
CA LYS A 68 -0.17 -10.94 5.31
C LYS A 68 -0.58 -11.31 3.88
N GLU A 69 -0.32 -10.45 2.91
CA GLU A 69 -0.64 -10.72 1.52
C GLU A 69 0.22 -11.84 0.93
N LYS A 70 1.54 -11.76 1.14
CA LYS A 70 2.53 -12.72 0.65
C LYS A 70 2.34 -14.11 1.24
N LEU A 71 2.07 -14.21 2.54
CA LEU A 71 2.05 -15.49 3.26
C LEU A 71 0.67 -16.12 3.34
N ILE A 72 -0.40 -15.32 3.24
CA ILE A 72 -1.77 -15.79 3.49
C ILE A 72 -2.64 -15.54 2.27
N LEU A 73 -2.79 -14.28 1.84
CA LEU A 73 -3.76 -13.91 0.80
C LEU A 73 -3.47 -14.57 -0.54
N PHE A 74 -2.31 -14.27 -1.13
CA PHE A 74 -2.01 -14.74 -2.48
C PHE A 74 -1.91 -16.27 -2.56
N PRO A 75 -1.29 -16.98 -1.59
CA PRO A 75 -1.33 -18.44 -1.58
C PRO A 75 -2.76 -19.01 -1.52
N PHE A 76 -3.65 -18.39 -0.73
CA PHE A 76 -5.05 -18.82 -0.66
C PHE A 76 -5.80 -18.57 -1.98
N LEU A 77 -5.62 -17.38 -2.57
CA LEU A 77 -6.24 -17.04 -3.85
C LEU A 77 -5.74 -17.99 -4.95
N GLU A 78 -4.43 -18.26 -5.01
CA GLU A 78 -3.84 -19.18 -5.98
C GLU A 78 -4.46 -20.58 -5.89
N LYS A 79 -4.57 -21.11 -4.66
CA LYS A 79 -5.21 -22.41 -4.41
C LYS A 79 -6.67 -22.41 -4.83
N SER A 80 -7.40 -21.33 -4.53
CA SER A 80 -8.81 -21.17 -4.90
C SER A 80 -9.02 -21.14 -6.41
N PHE A 81 -8.15 -20.45 -7.16
CA PHE A 81 -8.16 -20.44 -8.63
C PHE A 81 -7.88 -21.82 -9.23
N ALA A 82 -7.07 -22.64 -8.54
CA ALA A 82 -6.72 -23.97 -9.00
C ALA A 82 -7.79 -25.04 -8.71
N GLU A 83 -8.52 -24.91 -7.60
CA GLU A 83 -9.41 -25.96 -7.09
C GLU A 83 -10.89 -25.75 -7.44
N ASP A 84 -11.40 -24.51 -7.47
CA ASP A 84 -12.83 -24.23 -7.71
C ASP A 84 -13.00 -22.89 -8.45
N GLY A 85 -13.06 -22.95 -9.78
CA GLY A 85 -12.89 -21.81 -10.69
C GLY A 85 -13.87 -20.63 -10.63
N LEU A 86 -14.61 -20.38 -9.54
CA LEU A 86 -15.54 -19.24 -9.42
C LEU A 86 -15.66 -18.74 -7.96
N ILE A 87 -14.55 -18.37 -7.32
CA ILE A 87 -14.66 -17.61 -6.07
C ILE A 87 -14.70 -16.11 -6.39
N GLU A 88 -15.87 -15.50 -6.14
CA GLU A 88 -16.02 -14.06 -6.10
C GLU A 88 -15.47 -13.53 -4.78
N PHE A 89 -14.37 -12.77 -4.87
CA PHE A 89 -13.75 -12.07 -3.75
C PHE A 89 -14.24 -10.63 -3.70
N PRO A 90 -14.35 -10.02 -2.50
CA PRO A 90 -14.76 -8.62 -2.36
C PRO A 90 -13.80 -7.63 -3.04
N ILE A 91 -12.56 -8.05 -3.30
CA ILE A 91 -11.57 -7.30 -4.07
C ILE A 91 -10.73 -8.26 -4.93
N SER A 92 -10.47 -7.86 -6.18
CA SER A 92 -9.66 -8.61 -7.14
C SER A 92 -8.16 -8.30 -7.01
N VAL A 93 -7.30 -9.22 -7.45
CA VAL A 93 -5.83 -8.99 -7.51
C VAL A 93 -5.47 -7.74 -8.32
N SER A 94 -6.22 -7.44 -9.39
CA SER A 94 -6.02 -6.22 -10.18
C SER A 94 -6.27 -4.95 -9.35
N GLN A 95 -7.32 -4.92 -8.51
CA GLN A 95 -7.58 -3.81 -7.60
C GLN A 95 -6.51 -3.70 -6.51
N ILE A 96 -6.03 -4.84 -5.98
CA ILE A 96 -4.90 -4.85 -5.04
C ILE A 96 -3.66 -4.19 -5.66
N LYS A 97 -3.32 -4.60 -6.88
CA LYS A 97 -2.20 -4.01 -7.62
C LYS A 97 -2.38 -2.50 -7.80
N GLU A 98 -3.57 -2.07 -8.20
CA GLU A 98 -3.85 -0.65 -8.41
C GLU A 98 -3.69 0.15 -7.12
N GLN A 99 -4.18 -0.36 -5.99
CA GLN A 99 -4.03 0.28 -4.67
C GLN A 99 -2.56 0.43 -4.27
N THR A 100 -1.76 -0.63 -4.39
CA THR A 100 -0.32 -0.59 -4.09
C THR A 100 0.40 0.40 -5.01
N ALA A 101 0.07 0.41 -6.30
CA ALA A 101 0.64 1.35 -7.25
C ALA A 101 0.23 2.82 -6.96
N GLN A 102 -1.01 3.06 -6.54
CA GLN A 102 -1.50 4.38 -6.14
C GLN A 102 -0.77 4.92 -4.90
N LEU A 103 -0.55 4.08 -3.89
CA LEU A 103 0.29 4.42 -2.73
C LEU A 103 1.71 4.79 -3.16
N GLY A 104 2.34 3.95 -3.97
CA GLY A 104 3.65 4.21 -4.56
C GLY A 104 3.71 5.53 -5.34
N LYS A 105 2.64 5.87 -6.08
CA LYS A 105 2.58 7.15 -6.80
C LYS A 105 2.47 8.34 -5.86
N LYS A 106 1.65 8.24 -4.80
CA LYS A 106 1.50 9.33 -3.82
C LYS A 106 2.78 9.57 -3.03
N ILE A 107 3.47 8.51 -2.59
CA ILE A 107 4.72 8.66 -1.85
C ILE A 107 5.81 9.32 -2.73
N ARG A 108 5.95 8.93 -4.01
CA ARG A 108 6.88 9.59 -4.94
C ARG A 108 6.51 11.03 -5.24
N GLN A 109 5.22 11.33 -5.38
CA GLN A 109 4.78 12.71 -5.55
C GLN A 109 5.15 13.53 -4.32
N PHE A 110 4.94 12.96 -3.13
CA PHE A 110 5.27 13.63 -1.90
C PHE A 110 6.78 13.82 -1.72
N GLU A 111 7.59 12.80 -1.98
CA GLU A 111 9.06 12.88 -2.05
C GLU A 111 9.51 13.96 -3.04
N SER A 112 8.97 13.97 -4.27
CA SER A 112 9.31 14.96 -5.29
C SER A 112 9.00 16.38 -4.84
N ASP A 113 7.86 16.58 -4.19
CA ASP A 113 7.48 17.89 -3.68
C ASP A 113 8.31 18.29 -2.46
N PHE A 114 8.61 17.34 -1.59
CA PHE A 114 9.45 17.54 -0.42
C PHE A 114 10.89 17.90 -0.83
N ARG A 115 11.40 17.30 -1.90
CA ARG A 115 12.72 17.63 -2.45
C ARG A 115 12.87 19.08 -2.91
N LYS A 116 11.78 19.73 -3.33
CA LYS A 116 11.76 21.13 -3.78
C LYS A 116 11.82 22.12 -2.62
N ILE A 117 11.69 21.63 -1.39
CA ILE A 117 11.77 22.46 -0.19
C ILE A 117 13.26 22.71 0.10
N GLU A 118 13.61 23.99 0.20
CA GLU A 118 14.93 24.43 0.65
C GLU A 118 15.11 24.20 2.16
N THR A 119 16.35 24.18 2.63
CA THR A 119 16.65 24.10 4.07
C THR A 119 16.05 25.30 4.80
N GLY A 120 15.29 25.05 5.87
CA GLY A 120 14.56 26.10 6.60
C GLY A 120 13.11 26.21 6.17
N LEU A 121 12.29 25.29 6.68
CA LEU A 121 10.87 25.21 6.42
C LEU A 121 10.08 26.39 7.00
N THR A 122 9.26 27.05 6.18
CA THR A 122 8.27 28.02 6.68
C THR A 122 7.06 27.30 7.28
N ASP A 123 6.33 27.97 8.19
CA ASP A 123 5.10 27.42 8.79
C ASP A 123 4.06 27.01 7.73
N GLU A 124 4.00 27.73 6.61
CA GLU A 124 3.11 27.39 5.49
C GLU A 124 3.55 26.09 4.80
N GLN A 125 4.85 25.92 4.55
CA GLN A 125 5.40 24.68 3.98
C GLN A 125 5.19 23.49 4.93
N ILE A 126 5.38 23.71 6.23
CA ILE A 126 5.10 22.72 7.28
C ILE A 126 3.63 22.28 7.23
N GLY A 127 2.70 23.24 7.16
CA GLY A 127 1.27 22.95 7.06
C GLY A 127 0.92 22.14 5.80
N GLN A 128 1.55 22.46 4.67
CA GLN A 128 1.36 21.70 3.41
C GLN A 128 1.92 20.28 3.50
N ILE A 129 3.08 20.08 4.14
CA ILE A 129 3.66 18.76 4.36
C ILE A 129 2.72 17.93 5.23
N TYR A 130 2.23 18.47 6.34
CA TYR A 130 1.30 17.77 7.23
C TYR A 130 0.02 17.35 6.50
N LYS A 131 -0.55 18.25 5.70
CA LYS A 131 -1.71 17.93 4.89
C LYS A 131 -1.45 16.76 3.94
N LYS A 132 -0.30 16.73 3.27
CA LYS A 132 0.08 15.63 2.36
C LYS A 132 0.31 14.32 3.11
N LEU A 133 0.91 14.37 4.30
CA LEU A 133 1.04 13.20 5.19
C LEU A 133 -0.33 12.69 5.62
N ASP A 134 -1.25 13.57 6.02
CA ASP A 134 -2.62 13.18 6.40
C ASP A 134 -3.39 12.57 5.22
N GLU A 135 -3.20 13.08 4.00
CA GLU A 135 -3.77 12.48 2.78
C GLU A 135 -3.20 11.09 2.49
N LEU A 136 -1.91 10.87 2.77
CA LEU A 136 -1.27 9.56 2.64
C LEU A 136 -1.80 8.59 3.70
N CYS A 137 -1.90 9.02 4.96
CA CYS A 137 -2.52 8.24 6.04
C CYS A 137 -3.97 7.88 5.73
N SER A 138 -4.76 8.83 5.23
CA SER A 138 -6.17 8.59 4.91
C SER A 138 -6.34 7.60 3.76
N LEU A 139 -5.48 7.66 2.74
CA LEU A 139 -5.46 6.67 1.67
C LEU A 139 -5.08 5.30 2.22
N TRP A 140 -4.10 5.26 3.11
CA TRP A 140 -3.67 4.04 3.77
C TRP A 140 -4.79 3.40 4.58
N ASP A 141 -5.42 4.13 5.49
CA ASP A 141 -6.53 3.66 6.33
C ASP A 141 -7.66 3.05 5.48
N HIS A 142 -7.96 3.69 4.34
CA HIS A 142 -8.95 3.18 3.40
C HIS A 142 -8.55 1.81 2.82
N ILE A 143 -7.29 1.65 2.41
CA ILE A 143 -6.77 0.39 1.89
C ILE A 143 -6.76 -0.67 2.99
N VAL A 144 -6.29 -0.36 4.20
CA VAL A 144 -6.30 -1.30 5.33
C VAL A 144 -7.71 -1.84 5.55
N LYS A 145 -8.72 -0.97 5.63
CA LYS A 145 -10.10 -1.39 5.86
C LYS A 145 -10.61 -2.37 4.79
N GLN A 146 -10.32 -2.09 3.52
CA GLN A 146 -10.70 -3.00 2.43
C GLN A 146 -9.98 -4.35 2.51
N LYS A 147 -8.71 -4.34 2.95
CA LYS A 147 -7.94 -5.56 3.16
C LYS A 147 -8.45 -6.35 4.37
N GLU A 148 -8.82 -5.69 5.46
CA GLU A 148 -9.40 -6.33 6.64
C GLU A 148 -10.73 -7.01 6.31
N GLU A 149 -11.61 -6.36 5.54
CA GLU A 149 -12.85 -6.96 5.04
C GLU A 149 -12.58 -8.21 4.20
N LEU A 150 -11.58 -8.15 3.31
CA LEU A 150 -11.12 -9.30 2.54
C LEU A 150 -10.59 -10.42 3.45
N PHE A 151 -9.70 -10.10 4.40
CA PHE A 151 -9.14 -11.08 5.34
C PHE A 151 -10.23 -11.73 6.21
N GLY A 152 -11.20 -10.95 6.68
CA GLY A 152 -12.36 -11.43 7.43
C GLY A 152 -13.21 -12.43 6.63
N SER A 153 -13.35 -12.20 5.32
CA SER A 153 -14.09 -13.11 4.43
C SER A 153 -13.45 -14.51 4.35
N PHE A 154 -12.12 -14.64 4.47
CA PHE A 154 -11.46 -15.96 4.49
C PHE A 154 -11.70 -16.72 5.80
N LEU A 155 -11.63 -16.02 6.94
CA LEU A 155 -11.78 -16.64 8.25
C LEU A 155 -13.19 -17.24 8.44
N LEU A 156 -14.21 -16.54 7.94
CA LEU A 156 -15.60 -17.00 7.96
C LEU A 156 -15.84 -18.22 7.06
N ARG A 157 -15.06 -18.38 5.98
CA ARG A 157 -15.14 -19.58 5.11
C ARG A 157 -14.47 -20.79 5.74
N LYS A 158 -13.31 -20.61 6.40
CA LYS A 158 -12.62 -21.70 7.12
C LYS A 158 -13.44 -22.31 8.28
N THR A 159 -14.41 -21.57 8.82
CA THR A 159 -15.27 -22.01 9.93
C THR A 159 -16.60 -22.63 9.48
N LYS A 160 -16.94 -22.53 8.19
CA LYS A 160 -18.16 -23.11 7.60
C LYS A 160 -17.88 -24.29 6.65
N GLY A 161 -16.61 -24.63 6.44
CA GLY A 161 -16.15 -25.81 5.69
C GLY A 161 -15.86 -26.98 6.61
#